data_AF-A0A382FW80-F1
#
_entry.id   AF-A0A382FW80-F1
#
_cell.length_a   1.000
_cell.length_b   1.000
_cell.length_c   1.000
_cell.angle_alpha   90.00
_cell.angle_beta   90.00
_cell.angle_gamma   90.00
#
_symmetry.space_group_name_H-M   'P 1'
#
loop_
_entity.id
_entity.type
_entity.pdbx_description
1 polymer ?
#
loop_
_entity_poly.entity_id
_entity_poly.type
_entity_poly.pdbx_seq_one_letter_code
_entity_poly.pdbx_strand_id
1 'polypeptide(L)'
;MRIVIINLMFFCFFEQLVCQSKSPYIDIANELLVRKKLSSKLPDVFDDVKFAEVVSKLDNIAQIKPTSQIDHLNITNPEFHWCYSQTYLLAGKPVESLDHYRQYKIQVHSNNSIHPLFNNPINELELALEKQQADLAYAIYFIINNFKSMTSPPENIQIIDLQIKLNVYNELAITPIFISEDGIIGPQTKSAIYDFEENNPYFVTESEIENSNLKGIEIASLPHSIRPVSALKEVSNLENKTDFTGIPHNNSIELSTNIILDEA
;
A
#
# COMPACT_ATOMS: atom_id res chain seq x y z
N MET A 1 -56.10 4.75 18.53
CA MET A 1 -55.45 3.43 18.38
C MET A 1 -54.89 3.15 16.97
N ARG A 2 -55.45 3.71 15.88
CA ARG A 2 -54.94 3.49 14.51
C ARG A 2 -53.63 4.23 14.14
N ILE A 3 -53.32 5.35 14.79
CA ILE A 3 -52.11 6.15 14.48
C ILE A 3 -50.83 5.56 15.11
N VAL A 4 -50.95 4.85 16.24
CA VAL A 4 -49.80 4.24 16.93
C VAL A 4 -49.28 3.01 16.19
N ILE A 5 -50.15 2.28 15.47
CA ILE A 5 -49.76 1.11 14.69
C ILE A 5 -49.00 1.51 13.42
N ILE A 6 -49.31 2.67 12.81
CA ILE A 6 -48.64 3.15 11.59
C ILE A 6 -47.20 3.61 11.88
N ASN A 7 -46.95 4.25 13.03
CA ASN A 7 -45.59 4.62 13.43
C ASN A 7 -44.74 3.42 13.87
N LEU A 8 -45.33 2.37 14.43
CA LEU A 8 -44.61 1.14 14.79
C LEU A 8 -44.25 0.32 13.53
N MET A 9 -45.13 0.30 12.53
CA MET A 9 -44.85 -0.39 11.26
C MET A 9 -43.75 0.32 10.45
N PHE A 10 -43.71 1.66 10.44
CA PHE A 10 -42.63 2.40 9.76
C PHE A 10 -41.26 2.22 10.42
N PHE A 11 -41.21 2.01 11.74
CA PHE A 11 -39.95 1.74 12.44
C PHE A 11 -39.39 0.34 12.13
N CYS A 12 -40.26 -0.65 11.89
CA CYS A 12 -39.83 -1.99 11.48
C CYS A 12 -39.33 -2.07 10.02
N PHE A 13 -39.72 -1.12 9.15
CA PHE A 13 -39.21 -1.07 7.76
C PHE A 13 -37.89 -0.32 7.63
N PHE A 14 -37.52 0.57 8.57
CA PHE A 14 -36.22 1.25 8.54
C PHE A 14 -35.06 0.38 9.04
N GLU A 15 -35.32 -0.61 9.89
CA GLU A 15 -34.30 -1.62 10.23
C GLU A 15 -34.02 -2.58 9.07
N GLN A 16 -34.95 -2.71 8.12
CA GLN A 16 -34.74 -3.46 6.87
C GLN A 16 -34.03 -2.65 5.78
N LEU A 17 -33.83 -1.34 5.98
CA LEU A 17 -33.09 -0.45 5.08
C LEU A 17 -31.63 -0.21 5.53
N VAL A 18 -31.20 -0.82 6.64
CA VAL A 18 -29.78 -0.93 7.03
C VAL A 18 -29.42 -2.41 7.20
N CYS A 19 -29.82 -3.26 6.25
CA CYS A 19 -29.08 -4.49 6.00
C CYS A 19 -27.82 -4.08 5.22
N GLN A 20 -26.79 -3.56 5.90
CA GLN A 20 -25.44 -3.77 5.40
C GLN A 20 -25.33 -5.28 5.30
N SER A 21 -25.40 -5.84 4.09
CA SER A 21 -25.25 -7.27 3.88
C SER A 21 -23.93 -7.66 4.50
N LYS A 22 -23.97 -8.28 5.68
CA LYS A 22 -22.78 -8.76 6.36
C LYS A 22 -22.07 -9.67 5.37
N SER A 23 -20.81 -9.35 5.06
CA SER A 23 -20.00 -10.23 4.22
C SER A 23 -20.06 -11.64 4.80
N PRO A 24 -20.28 -12.68 3.96
CA PRO A 24 -20.38 -14.06 4.44
C PRO A 24 -19.05 -14.57 5.02
N TYR A 25 -17.95 -13.84 4.81
CA TYR A 25 -16.62 -14.17 5.28
C TYR A 25 -16.29 -13.62 6.69
N ILE A 26 -17.15 -12.75 7.26
CA ILE A 26 -16.84 -12.04 8.52
C ILE A 26 -16.54 -12.99 9.68
N ASP A 27 -17.32 -14.07 9.84
CA ASP A 27 -17.15 -14.99 10.95
C ASP A 27 -15.82 -15.74 10.85
N ILE A 28 -15.44 -16.16 9.63
CA ILE A 28 -14.15 -16.82 9.37
C ILE A 28 -13.00 -15.84 9.57
N ALA A 29 -13.13 -14.61 9.08
CA ALA A 29 -12.10 -13.58 9.24
C ALA A 29 -11.83 -13.28 10.71
N ASN A 30 -12.88 -13.17 11.53
CA ASN A 30 -12.76 -12.99 12.97
C ASN A 30 -12.10 -14.20 13.65
N GLU A 31 -12.48 -15.43 13.26
CA GLU A 31 -11.82 -16.65 13.75
C GLU A 31 -10.31 -16.62 13.46
N LEU A 32 -9.91 -16.32 12.22
CA LEU A 32 -8.52 -16.23 11.78
C LEU A 32 -7.73 -15.16 12.57
N LEU A 33 -8.32 -13.98 12.78
CA LEU A 33 -7.70 -12.92 13.57
C LEU A 33 -7.46 -13.33 15.04
N VAL A 34 -8.41 -14.04 15.65
CA VAL A 34 -8.24 -14.57 17.01
C VAL A 34 -7.14 -15.63 17.04
N ARG A 35 -7.14 -16.56 16.08
CA ARG A 35 -6.12 -17.62 16.00
C ARG A 35 -4.72 -17.06 15.78
N LYS A 36 -4.56 -16.04 14.94
CA LYS A 36 -3.28 -15.34 14.76
C LYS A 36 -2.76 -14.71 16.06
N LYS A 37 -3.64 -14.14 16.88
CA LYS A 37 -3.22 -13.63 18.21
C LYS A 37 -2.77 -14.77 19.12
N LEU A 38 -3.46 -15.91 19.07
CA LEU A 38 -3.17 -17.07 19.91
C LEU A 38 -1.93 -17.86 19.48
N SER A 39 -1.60 -17.91 18.18
CA SER A 39 -0.47 -18.69 17.66
C SER A 39 0.87 -18.26 18.24
N SER A 40 1.01 -16.99 18.63
CA SER A 40 2.19 -16.47 19.34
C SER A 40 2.46 -17.15 20.70
N LYS A 41 1.43 -17.78 21.30
CA LYS A 41 1.50 -18.45 22.62
C LYS A 41 1.25 -19.94 22.55
N LEU A 42 0.47 -20.38 21.55
CA LEU A 42 0.02 -21.75 21.36
C LEU A 42 0.14 -22.09 19.87
N PRO A 43 1.30 -22.62 19.40
CA PRO A 43 1.55 -22.84 17.98
C PRO A 43 0.55 -23.82 17.35
N ASP A 44 0.02 -24.77 18.12
CA ASP A 44 -0.90 -25.80 17.63
C ASP A 44 -2.36 -25.33 17.51
N VAL A 45 -2.64 -24.03 17.65
CA VAL A 45 -3.99 -23.46 17.49
C VAL A 45 -4.48 -23.53 16.04
N PHE A 46 -3.61 -23.82 15.07
CA PHE A 46 -3.97 -23.96 13.67
C PHE A 46 -3.32 -25.20 13.04
N ASP A 47 -3.75 -26.37 13.49
CA ASP A 47 -3.33 -27.66 12.94
C ASP A 47 -3.98 -27.96 11.57
N ASP A 48 -3.58 -29.07 10.95
CA ASP A 48 -4.09 -29.51 9.65
C ASP A 48 -5.60 -29.74 9.66
N VAL A 49 -6.17 -30.20 10.78
CA VAL A 49 -7.61 -30.42 10.93
C VAL A 49 -8.34 -29.08 10.85
N LYS A 50 -7.85 -28.07 11.57
CA LYS A 50 -8.42 -26.74 11.56
C LYS A 50 -8.22 -26.05 10.21
N PHE A 51 -7.06 -26.20 9.58
CA PHE A 51 -6.81 -25.72 8.23
C PHE A 51 -7.84 -26.27 7.25
N ALA A 52 -8.05 -27.60 7.23
CA ALA A 52 -9.02 -28.24 6.34
C ALA A 52 -10.46 -27.79 6.61
N GLU A 53 -10.83 -27.59 7.88
CA GLU A 53 -12.14 -27.04 8.25
C GLU A 53 -12.35 -25.63 7.68
N VAL A 54 -11.38 -24.73 7.85
CA VAL A 54 -11.49 -23.35 7.36
C VAL A 54 -11.54 -23.31 5.84
N VAL A 55 -10.68 -24.07 5.16
CA VAL A 55 -10.70 -24.23 3.69
C VAL A 55 -12.09 -24.69 3.23
N SER A 56 -12.63 -25.74 3.84
CA SER A 56 -13.97 -26.23 3.48
C SER A 56 -15.05 -25.19 3.69
N LYS A 57 -15.00 -24.39 4.77
CA LYS A 57 -15.97 -23.29 4.99
C LYS A 57 -15.84 -22.21 3.91
N LEU A 58 -14.62 -21.81 3.55
CA LEU A 58 -14.38 -20.80 2.51
C LEU A 58 -14.89 -21.28 1.15
N ASP A 59 -14.60 -22.52 0.79
CA ASP A 59 -15.06 -23.11 -0.48
C ASP A 59 -16.59 -23.24 -0.53
N ASN A 60 -17.21 -23.62 0.59
CA ASN A 60 -18.67 -23.69 0.70
C ASN A 60 -19.33 -22.31 0.54
N ILE A 61 -18.76 -21.24 1.12
CA ILE A 61 -19.26 -19.88 0.93
C ILE A 61 -19.13 -19.44 -0.54
N ALA A 62 -17.98 -19.71 -1.16
CA ALA A 62 -17.74 -19.41 -2.57
C ALA A 62 -18.51 -20.35 -3.53
N GLN A 63 -19.15 -21.41 -3.02
CA GLN A 63 -19.87 -22.43 -3.77
C GLN A 63 -19.01 -23.14 -4.82
N ILE A 64 -17.73 -23.38 -4.48
CA ILE A 64 -16.76 -24.00 -5.38
C ILE A 64 -16.40 -25.42 -4.92
N LYS A 65 -15.94 -26.22 -5.89
CA LYS A 65 -15.29 -27.53 -5.65
C LYS A 65 -13.96 -27.55 -6.38
N PRO A 66 -12.98 -26.79 -5.87
CA PRO A 66 -11.69 -26.61 -6.52
C PRO A 66 -10.95 -27.94 -6.54
N THR A 67 -10.30 -28.20 -7.67
CA THR A 67 -9.47 -29.40 -7.91
C THR A 67 -7.98 -29.08 -7.82
N SER A 68 -7.63 -27.78 -7.81
CA SER A 68 -6.27 -27.28 -7.74
C SER A 68 -6.19 -25.94 -7.01
N GLN A 69 -4.98 -25.56 -6.57
CA GLN A 69 -4.72 -24.24 -6.00
C GLN A 69 -4.96 -23.10 -7.01
N ILE A 70 -4.76 -23.36 -8.31
CA ILE A 70 -5.03 -22.39 -9.38
C ILE A 70 -6.52 -22.08 -9.45
N ASP A 71 -7.39 -23.06 -9.18
CA ASP A 71 -8.84 -22.86 -9.18
C ASP A 71 -9.25 -21.84 -8.09
N HIS A 72 -8.58 -21.85 -6.94
CA HIS A 72 -8.80 -20.84 -5.90
C HIS A 72 -8.31 -19.45 -6.31
N LEU A 73 -7.19 -19.35 -7.01
CA LEU A 73 -6.62 -18.06 -7.40
C LEU A 73 -7.47 -17.32 -8.44
N ASN A 74 -8.32 -18.04 -9.17
CA ASN A 74 -9.21 -17.47 -10.19
C ASN A 74 -10.54 -16.92 -9.64
N ILE A 75 -10.78 -17.02 -8.32
CA ILE A 75 -12.03 -16.55 -7.72
C ILE A 75 -12.05 -15.02 -7.65
N THR A 76 -13.03 -14.37 -8.29
CA THR A 76 -13.14 -12.89 -8.24
C THR A 76 -13.86 -12.43 -6.97
N ASN A 77 -13.23 -12.61 -5.82
CA ASN A 77 -13.71 -12.07 -4.54
C ASN A 77 -12.52 -11.67 -3.63
N PRO A 78 -12.31 -10.37 -3.36
CA PRO A 78 -11.18 -9.94 -2.53
C PRO A 78 -11.27 -10.43 -1.08
N GLU A 79 -12.46 -10.53 -0.50
CA GLU A 79 -12.63 -11.00 0.89
C GLU A 79 -12.28 -12.49 1.04
N PHE A 80 -12.60 -13.29 0.01
CA PHE A 80 -12.18 -14.68 -0.12
C PHE A 80 -10.65 -14.79 -0.12
N HIS A 81 -9.97 -14.00 -0.95
CA HIS A 81 -8.50 -13.98 -1.02
C HIS A 81 -7.87 -13.50 0.29
N TRP A 82 -8.45 -12.49 0.95
CA TRP A 82 -7.98 -12.04 2.26
C TRP A 82 -8.05 -13.17 3.28
N CYS A 83 -9.15 -13.92 3.34
CA CYS A 83 -9.29 -15.05 4.27
C CYS A 83 -8.34 -16.20 3.95
N TYR A 84 -8.18 -16.55 2.68
CA TYR A 84 -7.27 -17.60 2.25
C TYR A 84 -5.80 -17.23 2.55
N SER A 85 -5.42 -15.98 2.35
CA SER A 85 -4.06 -15.52 2.66
C SER A 85 -3.73 -15.69 4.14
N GLN A 86 -4.62 -15.33 5.07
CA GLN A 86 -4.46 -15.58 6.50
C GLN A 86 -4.46 -17.08 6.85
N THR A 87 -5.32 -17.86 6.19
CA THR A 87 -5.43 -19.31 6.40
C THR A 87 -4.11 -20.00 6.06
N TYR A 88 -3.52 -19.69 4.91
CA TYR A 88 -2.21 -20.21 4.52
C TYR A 88 -1.07 -19.66 5.37
N LEU A 89 -1.14 -18.40 5.79
CA LEU A 89 -0.14 -17.81 6.70
C LEU A 89 -0.08 -18.57 8.02
N LEU A 90 -1.23 -18.85 8.63
CA LEU A 90 -1.32 -19.61 9.88
C LEU A 90 -0.87 -21.06 9.73
N ALA A 91 -1.06 -21.65 8.56
CA ALA A 91 -0.60 -22.99 8.24
C ALA A 91 0.90 -23.07 7.87
N GLY A 92 1.64 -21.97 7.94
CA GLY A 92 3.07 -21.94 7.59
C GLY A 92 3.34 -22.16 6.10
N LYS A 93 2.42 -21.74 5.23
CA LYS A 93 2.47 -21.87 3.76
C LYS A 93 2.63 -20.48 3.12
N PRO A 94 3.83 -19.89 3.18
CA PRO A 94 4.02 -18.47 2.87
C PRO A 94 3.84 -18.16 1.38
N VAL A 95 4.16 -19.09 0.47
CA VAL A 95 4.03 -18.88 -0.97
C VAL A 95 2.55 -18.76 -1.35
N GLU A 96 1.74 -19.74 -0.95
CA GLU A 96 0.30 -19.77 -1.22
C GLU A 96 -0.41 -18.60 -0.51
N SER A 97 0.05 -18.25 0.69
CA SER A 97 -0.46 -17.08 1.42
C SER A 97 -0.23 -15.79 0.63
N LEU A 98 0.98 -15.59 0.12
CA LEU A 98 1.35 -14.41 -0.66
C LEU A 98 0.61 -14.36 -1.99
N ASP A 99 0.43 -15.49 -2.69
CA ASP A 99 -0.33 -15.57 -3.94
C ASP A 99 -1.78 -15.10 -3.74
N HIS A 100 -2.44 -15.55 -2.67
CA HIS A 100 -3.78 -15.07 -2.34
C HIS A 100 -3.77 -13.59 -1.94
N TYR A 101 -2.79 -13.13 -1.17
CA TYR A 101 -2.72 -11.73 -0.76
C TYR A 101 -2.51 -10.80 -1.95
N ARG A 102 -1.67 -11.19 -2.91
CA ARG A 102 -1.48 -10.52 -4.19
C ARG A 102 -2.79 -10.40 -4.96
N GLN A 103 -3.57 -11.50 -5.08
CA GLN A 103 -4.91 -11.45 -5.70
C GLN A 103 -5.88 -10.53 -4.95
N TYR A 104 -5.84 -10.53 -3.62
CA TYR A 104 -6.62 -9.57 -2.82
C TYR A 104 -6.26 -8.12 -3.19
N LYS A 105 -4.97 -7.75 -3.25
CA LYS A 105 -4.54 -6.40 -3.60
C LYS A 105 -4.99 -5.99 -5.01
N ILE A 106 -4.81 -6.87 -5.99
CA ILE A 106 -5.27 -6.65 -7.38
C ILE A 106 -6.78 -6.36 -7.40
N GLN A 107 -7.57 -7.19 -6.70
CA GLN A 107 -9.02 -7.10 -6.76
C GLN A 107 -9.58 -5.91 -5.96
N VAL A 108 -8.97 -5.51 -4.86
CA VAL A 108 -9.41 -4.33 -4.08
C VAL A 108 -9.28 -3.03 -4.88
N HIS A 109 -8.24 -2.87 -5.69
CA HIS A 109 -8.13 -1.70 -6.58
C HIS A 109 -9.28 -1.62 -7.60
N SER A 110 -9.81 -2.77 -8.01
CA SER A 110 -10.91 -2.86 -8.98
C SER A 110 -12.32 -2.87 -8.36
N ASN A 111 -12.44 -3.12 -7.05
CA ASN A 111 -13.71 -3.32 -6.37
C ASN A 111 -13.82 -2.49 -5.08
N ASN A 112 -14.59 -1.40 -5.16
CA ASN A 112 -14.77 -0.45 -4.05
C ASN A 112 -15.77 -0.92 -2.97
N SER A 113 -16.33 -2.13 -3.05
CA SER A 113 -17.38 -2.61 -2.14
C SER A 113 -16.94 -3.85 -1.36
N ILE A 114 -15.91 -3.68 -0.52
CA ILE A 114 -15.51 -4.70 0.48
C ILE A 114 -15.89 -4.25 1.88
N HIS A 115 -16.20 -5.21 2.75
CA HIS A 115 -16.53 -4.91 4.14
C HIS A 115 -15.31 -4.30 4.86
N PRO A 116 -15.46 -3.26 5.70
CA PRO A 116 -14.34 -2.51 6.29
C PRO A 116 -13.30 -3.34 7.04
N LEU A 117 -13.69 -4.48 7.60
CA LEU A 117 -12.76 -5.42 8.24
C LEU A 117 -11.62 -5.83 7.29
N PHE A 118 -11.92 -6.04 6.02
CA PHE A 118 -10.98 -6.49 5.00
C PHE A 118 -10.13 -5.36 4.42
N ASN A 119 -10.36 -4.10 4.82
CA ASN A 119 -9.43 -3.00 4.49
C ASN A 119 -8.17 -3.03 5.36
N ASN A 120 -8.16 -3.84 6.42
CA ASN A 120 -6.98 -3.96 7.27
C ASN A 120 -5.91 -4.79 6.56
N PRO A 121 -4.69 -4.25 6.38
CA PRO A 121 -3.60 -4.99 5.78
C PRO A 121 -3.19 -6.16 6.67
N ILE A 122 -2.64 -7.20 6.03
CA ILE A 122 -1.96 -8.28 6.74
C ILE A 122 -0.49 -7.92 6.72
N ASN A 123 -0.02 -7.20 7.74
CA ASN A 123 1.28 -6.53 7.74
C ASN A 123 2.46 -7.41 7.29
N GLU A 124 2.51 -8.67 7.71
CA GLU A 124 3.57 -9.62 7.33
C GLU A 124 3.55 -9.91 5.83
N LEU A 125 2.37 -9.98 5.22
CA LEU A 125 2.19 -10.19 3.78
C LEU A 125 2.35 -8.90 2.99
N GLU A 126 2.00 -7.75 3.54
CA GLU A 126 2.28 -6.44 2.93
C GLU A 126 3.80 -6.23 2.79
N LEU A 127 4.55 -6.48 3.87
CA LEU A 127 6.02 -6.41 3.84
C LEU A 127 6.64 -7.44 2.90
N ALA A 128 6.10 -8.66 2.87
CA ALA A 128 6.57 -9.70 1.94
C ALA A 128 6.32 -9.31 0.47
N LEU A 129 5.16 -8.71 0.18
CA LEU A 129 4.80 -8.27 -1.15
C LEU A 129 5.62 -7.05 -1.58
N GLU A 130 5.83 -6.08 -0.69
CA GLU A 130 6.71 -4.92 -0.93
C GLU A 130 8.13 -5.37 -1.23
N LYS A 131 8.66 -6.32 -0.46
CA LYS A 131 9.97 -6.92 -0.74
C LYS A 131 9.99 -7.61 -2.12
N GLN A 132 8.97 -8.39 -2.45
CA GLN A 132 8.87 -9.07 -3.75
C GLN A 132 8.87 -8.05 -4.91
N GLN A 133 8.17 -6.93 -4.75
CA GLN A 133 8.13 -5.84 -5.72
C GLN A 133 9.49 -5.12 -5.85
N ALA A 134 10.19 -4.89 -4.73
CA ALA A 134 11.53 -4.32 -4.74
C ALA A 134 12.55 -5.24 -5.43
N ASP A 135 12.51 -6.54 -5.13
CA ASP A 135 13.39 -7.54 -5.76
C ASP A 135 13.11 -7.65 -7.26
N LEU A 136 11.83 -7.60 -7.67
CA LEU A 136 11.42 -7.60 -9.07
C LEU A 136 11.87 -6.33 -9.80
N ALA A 137 11.70 -5.16 -9.18
CA ALA A 137 12.21 -3.89 -9.68
C ALA A 137 13.72 -3.96 -9.94
N TYR A 138 14.49 -4.46 -8.97
CA TYR A 138 15.93 -4.68 -9.12
C TYR A 138 16.26 -5.56 -10.33
N ALA A 139 15.56 -6.68 -10.50
CA ALA A 139 15.76 -7.58 -11.62
C ALA A 139 15.44 -6.91 -12.98
N ILE A 140 14.35 -6.17 -13.09
CA ILE A 140 13.95 -5.45 -14.30
C ILE A 140 15.00 -4.41 -14.68
N TYR A 141 15.44 -3.59 -13.73
CA TYR A 141 16.47 -2.58 -13.94
C TYR A 141 17.79 -3.20 -14.41
N PHE A 142 18.21 -4.30 -13.78
CA PHE A 142 19.42 -5.02 -14.20
C PHE A 142 19.32 -5.52 -15.65
N ILE A 143 18.17 -6.08 -16.05
CA ILE A 143 17.93 -6.52 -17.42
C ILE A 143 17.99 -5.34 -18.41
N ILE A 144 17.33 -4.22 -18.10
CA ILE A 144 17.31 -3.03 -18.95
C ILE A 144 18.73 -2.48 -19.14
N ASN A 145 19.53 -2.38 -18.08
CA ASN A 145 20.91 -1.93 -18.17
C ASN A 145 21.82 -2.89 -18.93
N ASN A 146 21.60 -4.20 -18.79
CA ASN A 146 22.30 -5.17 -19.63
C ASN A 146 21.96 -4.97 -21.10
N PHE A 147 20.68 -4.78 -21.46
CA PHE A 147 20.29 -4.51 -22.85
C PHE A 147 20.94 -3.22 -23.39
N LYS A 148 21.03 -2.17 -22.57
CA LYS A 148 21.69 -0.90 -22.93
C LYS A 148 23.19 -1.05 -23.18
N SER A 149 23.85 -2.02 -22.55
CA SER A 149 25.30 -2.26 -22.65
C SER A 149 25.70 -3.35 -23.65
N MET A 150 24.73 -4.08 -24.20
CA MET A 150 25.00 -5.12 -25.20
C MET A 150 25.52 -4.55 -26.52
N THR A 151 26.45 -5.26 -27.13
CA THR A 151 27.00 -4.94 -28.46
C THR A 151 26.16 -5.51 -29.61
N SER A 152 25.23 -6.42 -29.30
CA SER A 152 24.25 -6.99 -30.22
C SER A 152 22.83 -6.80 -29.68
N PRO A 153 21.78 -6.80 -30.53
CA PRO A 153 20.41 -6.76 -30.04
C PRO A 153 20.10 -7.93 -29.09
N PRO A 154 19.28 -7.73 -28.04
CA PRO A 154 18.86 -8.81 -27.16
C PRO A 154 18.07 -9.86 -27.92
N GLU A 155 18.21 -11.11 -27.51
CA GLU A 155 17.47 -12.24 -28.08
C GLU A 155 15.99 -12.16 -27.71
N ASN A 156 15.11 -12.69 -28.57
CA ASN A 156 13.66 -12.69 -28.34
C ASN A 156 13.28 -13.26 -26.96
N ILE A 157 13.96 -14.32 -26.50
CA ILE A 157 13.68 -14.92 -25.19
C ILE A 157 13.99 -13.96 -24.02
N GLN A 158 15.03 -13.14 -24.16
CA GLN A 158 15.39 -12.13 -23.15
C GLN A 158 14.35 -11.00 -23.15
N ILE A 159 13.87 -10.60 -24.34
CA ILE A 159 12.82 -9.58 -24.45
C ILE A 159 11.52 -10.09 -23.83
N ILE A 160 11.14 -11.35 -24.08
CA ILE A 160 9.97 -11.97 -23.47
C ILE A 160 10.10 -11.99 -21.94
N ASP A 161 11.27 -12.38 -21.40
CA ASP A 161 11.49 -12.36 -19.95
C ASP A 161 11.33 -10.95 -19.35
N LEU A 162 11.86 -9.91 -20.01
CA LEU A 162 11.61 -8.52 -19.61
C LEU A 162 10.13 -8.16 -19.67
N GLN A 163 9.42 -8.52 -20.75
CA GLN A 163 8.00 -8.21 -20.93
C GLN A 163 7.14 -8.85 -19.83
N ILE A 164 7.41 -10.12 -19.49
CA ILE A 164 6.75 -10.84 -18.40
C ILE A 164 7.01 -10.12 -17.07
N LYS A 165 8.26 -9.77 -16.76
CA LYS A 165 8.58 -9.10 -15.49
C LYS A 165 7.92 -7.72 -15.37
N LEU A 166 7.88 -6.94 -16.45
CA LEU A 166 7.16 -5.66 -16.47
C LEU A 166 5.66 -5.86 -16.25
N ASN A 167 5.05 -6.87 -16.87
CA ASN A 167 3.64 -7.23 -16.63
C ASN A 167 3.37 -7.61 -15.17
N VAL A 168 4.23 -8.44 -14.58
CA VAL A 168 4.14 -8.84 -13.16
C VAL A 168 4.31 -7.63 -12.24
N TYR A 169 5.24 -6.72 -12.54
CA TYR A 169 5.43 -5.51 -11.74
C TYR A 169 4.20 -4.58 -11.79
N ASN A 170 3.60 -4.44 -12.97
CA ASN A 170 2.50 -3.50 -13.21
C ASN A 170 1.14 -3.97 -12.64
N GLU A 171 0.96 -5.25 -12.35
CA GLU A 171 -0.36 -5.78 -11.96
C GLU A 171 -0.89 -5.20 -10.63
N LEU A 172 0.01 -4.76 -9.75
CA LEU A 172 -0.33 -4.18 -8.44
C LEU A 172 -0.58 -2.68 -8.52
N ALA A 173 -0.36 -2.06 -9.68
CA ALA A 173 -0.69 -0.67 -9.89
C ALA A 173 -2.21 -0.45 -9.76
N ILE A 174 -2.60 0.77 -9.41
CA ILE A 174 -4.03 1.15 -9.33
C ILE A 174 -4.70 1.02 -10.70
N THR A 175 -3.96 1.32 -11.77
CA THR A 175 -4.39 1.16 -13.17
C THR A 175 -3.33 0.35 -13.93
N PRO A 176 -3.37 -1.00 -13.86
CA PRO A 176 -2.39 -1.85 -14.53
C PRO A 176 -2.40 -1.67 -16.04
N ILE A 177 -1.20 -1.61 -16.64
CA ILE A 177 -1.01 -1.64 -18.09
C ILE A 177 -0.23 -2.91 -18.42
N PHE A 178 -0.86 -3.79 -19.19
CA PHE A 178 -0.26 -5.04 -19.66
C PHE A 178 0.22 -4.89 -21.10
N ILE A 179 1.46 -5.31 -21.34
CA ILE A 179 2.09 -5.35 -22.65
C ILE A 179 2.00 -6.76 -23.26
N SER A 180 1.96 -6.83 -24.59
CA SER A 180 2.02 -8.11 -25.30
C SER A 180 3.38 -8.78 -25.14
N GLU A 181 3.37 -10.09 -24.90
CA GLU A 181 4.57 -10.94 -24.77
C GLU A 181 4.94 -11.54 -26.13
N ASP A 182 5.49 -10.71 -27.00
CA ASP A 182 5.81 -11.06 -28.40
C ASP A 182 7.32 -11.15 -28.69
N GLY A 183 8.16 -10.81 -27.71
CA GLY A 183 9.62 -10.80 -27.86
C GLY A 183 10.17 -9.67 -28.72
N ILE A 184 9.41 -8.59 -28.91
CA ILE A 184 9.82 -7.42 -29.68
C ILE A 184 9.91 -6.20 -28.75
N ILE A 185 11.02 -5.43 -28.83
CA ILE A 185 11.10 -4.11 -28.17
C ILE A 185 10.33 -3.08 -29.03
N GLY A 186 9.01 -3.25 -29.07
CA GLY A 186 8.08 -2.38 -29.76
C GLY A 186 7.71 -1.13 -28.96
N PRO A 187 6.82 -0.27 -29.48
CA PRO A 187 6.39 0.95 -28.80
C PRO A 187 5.84 0.71 -27.38
N GLN A 188 5.08 -0.37 -27.17
CA GLN A 188 4.51 -0.70 -25.86
C GLN A 188 5.59 -1.05 -24.83
N THR A 189 6.53 -1.92 -25.19
CA THR A 189 7.66 -2.27 -24.30
C THR A 189 8.54 -1.07 -24.00
N LYS A 190 8.80 -0.19 -25.00
CA LYS A 190 9.54 1.05 -24.77
C LYS A 190 8.83 1.99 -23.80
N SER A 191 7.51 2.15 -23.93
CA SER A 191 6.70 2.93 -23.00
C SER A 191 6.78 2.35 -21.59
N ALA A 192 6.58 1.04 -21.44
CA ALA A 192 6.63 0.38 -20.13
C ALA A 192 8.02 0.50 -19.47
N ILE A 193 9.11 0.42 -20.24
CA ILE A 193 10.47 0.69 -19.74
C ILE A 193 10.58 2.14 -19.25
N TYR A 194 10.13 3.11 -20.03
CA TYR A 194 10.18 4.52 -19.65
C TYR A 194 9.36 4.80 -18.38
N ASP A 195 8.12 4.31 -18.33
CA ASP A 195 7.23 4.47 -17.18
C ASP A 195 7.84 3.82 -15.93
N PHE A 196 8.48 2.66 -16.08
CA PHE A 196 9.22 1.98 -15.02
C PHE A 196 10.42 2.81 -14.56
N GLU A 197 11.26 3.31 -15.45
CA GLU A 197 12.46 4.09 -15.07
C GLU A 197 12.11 5.41 -14.37
N GLU A 198 11.01 6.05 -14.74
CA GLU A 198 10.59 7.36 -14.20
C GLU A 198 9.83 7.25 -12.87
N ASN A 199 9.00 6.21 -12.70
CA ASN A 199 8.04 6.15 -11.58
C ASN A 199 8.35 5.06 -10.54
N ASN A 200 9.45 4.33 -10.68
CA ASN A 200 9.73 3.23 -9.77
C ASN A 200 10.20 3.73 -8.39
N PRO A 201 9.41 3.49 -7.31
CA PRO A 201 9.73 4.00 -5.97
C PRO A 201 10.90 3.28 -5.31
N TYR A 202 11.36 2.15 -5.87
CA TYR A 202 12.49 1.37 -5.37
C TYR A 202 13.83 1.83 -5.93
N PHE A 203 13.83 2.77 -6.89
CA PHE A 203 15.03 3.43 -7.38
C PHE A 203 14.99 4.91 -7.04
N VAL A 204 16.10 5.39 -6.50
CA VAL A 204 16.38 6.81 -6.41
C VAL A 204 17.34 7.11 -7.57
N THR A 205 16.98 8.05 -8.44
CA THR A 205 17.87 8.47 -9.53
C THR A 205 19.13 9.11 -8.93
N GLU A 206 20.29 8.99 -9.60
CA GLU A 206 21.53 9.65 -9.12
C GLU A 206 21.33 11.16 -8.89
N SER A 207 20.48 11.82 -9.69
CA SER A 207 20.07 13.22 -9.51
C SER A 207 19.30 13.51 -8.23
N GLU A 208 18.47 12.57 -7.74
CA GLU A 208 17.78 12.72 -6.46
C GLU A 208 18.71 12.45 -5.26
N ILE A 209 19.68 11.56 -5.43
CA ILE A 209 20.76 11.34 -4.45
C ILE A 209 21.63 12.60 -4.32
N GLU A 210 21.98 13.26 -5.43
CA GLU A 210 22.73 14.53 -5.41
C GLU A 210 21.93 15.68 -4.77
N ASN A 211 20.62 15.77 -5.01
CA ASN A 211 19.75 16.76 -4.36
C ASN A 211 19.53 16.49 -2.87
N SER A 212 19.51 15.23 -2.43
CA SER A 212 19.43 14.87 -1.00
C SER A 212 20.73 15.14 -0.23
N ASN A 213 21.87 15.16 -0.93
CA ASN A 213 23.18 15.49 -0.37
C ASN A 213 23.47 17.01 -0.36
N LEU A 214 22.59 17.83 -0.94
CA LEU A 214 22.64 19.28 -0.81
C LEU A 214 21.99 19.72 0.51
N LYS A 215 22.79 19.60 1.58
CA LYS A 215 22.66 20.29 2.87
C LYS A 215 21.35 20.06 3.64
N GLY A 216 21.36 19.00 4.45
CA GLY A 216 20.89 19.16 5.82
C GLY A 216 21.70 20.29 6.47
N ILE A 217 21.17 21.51 6.49
CA ILE A 217 21.62 22.54 7.42
C ILE A 217 21.27 21.98 8.79
N GLU A 218 22.27 21.61 9.58
CA GLU A 218 22.08 21.35 11.01
C GLU A 218 21.52 22.63 11.63
N ILE A 219 20.21 22.65 11.89
CA ILE A 219 19.65 23.58 12.85
C ILE A 219 19.94 22.97 14.22
N ALA A 220 21.17 23.14 14.70
CA ALA A 220 21.51 22.93 16.09
C ALA A 220 20.77 23.99 16.92
N SER A 221 19.51 23.70 17.26
CA SER A 221 18.81 24.40 18.31
C SER A 221 19.10 23.67 19.63
N LEU A 222 19.89 24.31 20.48
CA LEU A 222 20.03 23.92 21.88
C LEU A 222 18.61 23.79 22.49
N PRO A 223 18.32 22.70 23.24
CA PRO A 223 16.98 22.50 23.79
C PRO A 223 16.66 23.61 24.78
N HIS A 224 15.74 24.49 24.41
CA HIS A 224 15.19 25.47 25.34
C HIS A 224 14.03 24.81 26.07
N SER A 225 14.14 24.76 27.40
CA SER A 225 13.10 24.25 28.30
C SER A 225 11.77 24.98 28.05
N ILE A 226 10.77 24.24 27.54
CA ILE A 226 9.41 24.75 27.40
C ILE A 226 8.80 24.85 28.81
N ARG A 227 8.55 26.07 29.29
CA ARG A 227 7.75 26.31 30.50
C ARG A 227 6.27 26.43 30.12
N PRO A 228 5.33 25.87 30.92
CA PRO A 228 3.91 25.95 30.64
C PRO A 228 3.37 27.38 30.72
N VAL A 229 2.43 27.69 29.83
CA VAL A 229 1.76 29.00 29.68
C VAL A 229 0.81 29.24 30.86
N SER A 230 1.34 29.70 31.98
CA SER A 230 0.55 30.25 33.09
C SER A 230 1.45 31.08 34.02
N ALA A 231 2.10 32.12 33.47
CA ALA A 231 2.61 33.25 34.24
C ALA A 231 3.14 34.34 33.27
N LEU A 232 2.22 35.07 32.63
CA LEU A 232 2.55 36.38 32.07
C LEU A 232 2.46 37.39 33.21
N LYS A 233 3.61 37.88 33.69
CA LYS A 233 3.68 39.20 34.31
C LYS A 233 5.09 39.80 34.24
N GLU A 234 5.10 41.03 33.74
CA GLU A 234 6.04 42.12 34.00
C GLU A 234 7.41 42.13 33.29
N VAL A 235 7.36 42.79 32.13
CA VAL A 235 8.27 43.85 31.60
C VAL A 235 9.44 44.25 32.52
N SER A 236 10.66 44.21 31.99
CA SER A 236 11.64 45.29 32.15
C SER A 236 12.75 45.23 31.10
N ASN A 237 13.21 46.43 30.73
CA ASN A 237 14.11 46.79 29.65
C ASN A 237 15.52 46.17 29.76
N LEU A 238 16.14 45.84 28.61
CA LEU A 238 17.54 46.21 28.39
C LEU A 238 17.88 46.22 26.90
N GLU A 239 18.32 47.40 26.45
CA GLU A 239 19.06 47.65 25.23
C GLU A 239 20.33 46.79 25.19
N ASN A 240 20.70 46.27 24.02
CA ASN A 240 22.09 46.37 23.60
C ASN A 240 22.24 46.24 22.08
N LYS A 241 22.64 47.36 21.52
CA LYS A 241 23.14 47.60 20.17
C LYS A 241 24.55 46.98 20.06
N THR A 242 24.86 46.35 18.94
CA THR A 242 26.21 46.37 18.36
C THR A 242 26.13 46.10 16.86
N ASP A 243 26.34 47.18 16.11
CA ASP A 243 26.75 47.20 14.71
C ASP A 243 28.02 46.37 14.50
N PHE A 244 28.20 45.77 13.31
CA PHE A 244 29.39 46.01 12.47
C PHE A 244 29.15 45.46 11.05
N THR A 245 28.75 46.38 10.17
CA THR A 245 29.29 46.66 8.84
C THR A 245 29.83 45.50 7.98
N GLY A 246 29.23 45.31 6.79
CA GLY A 246 29.89 44.63 5.67
C GLY A 246 28.95 44.12 4.58
N ILE A 247 28.28 45.03 3.85
CA ILE A 247 27.66 44.71 2.54
C ILE A 247 28.64 45.20 1.45
N PRO A 248 28.84 44.44 0.37
CA PRO A 248 28.26 44.91 -0.90
C PRO A 248 27.50 43.80 -1.66
N HIS A 249 26.26 44.16 -2.05
CA HIS A 249 25.60 43.91 -3.35
C HIS A 249 25.79 42.55 -4.05
N ASN A 250 24.78 41.89 -4.60
CA ASN A 250 23.37 42.17 -4.88
C ASN A 250 22.79 40.85 -5.42
N ASN A 251 21.66 40.40 -4.88
CA ASN A 251 20.61 39.65 -5.57
C ASN A 251 19.45 39.57 -4.57
N SER A 252 18.73 40.68 -4.45
CA SER A 252 17.47 40.75 -3.72
C SER A 252 16.46 39.78 -4.34
N ILE A 253 15.87 38.92 -3.51
CA ILE A 253 14.48 38.50 -3.70
C ILE A 253 13.66 39.39 -2.78
N GLU A 254 12.98 40.37 -3.34
CA GLU A 254 11.93 41.11 -2.66
C GLU A 254 10.75 40.15 -2.43
N LEU A 255 10.49 39.81 -1.17
CA LEU A 255 9.18 39.29 -0.77
C LEU A 255 8.36 40.46 -0.23
N SER A 256 7.55 41.02 -1.12
CA SER A 256 6.52 42.01 -0.85
C SER A 256 5.34 41.36 -0.13
N THR A 257 5.42 41.23 1.19
CA THR A 257 4.22 41.00 2.02
C THR A 257 3.64 42.33 2.44
N ASN A 258 2.81 42.91 1.56
CA ASN A 258 1.77 43.85 1.99
C ASN A 258 0.66 43.03 2.65
N ILE A 259 0.58 43.06 3.98
CA ILE A 259 -0.69 42.86 4.67
C ILE A 259 -0.87 44.05 5.60
N ILE A 260 -1.85 44.88 5.23
CA ILE A 260 -2.29 46.07 5.92
C ILE A 260 -3.15 45.66 7.12
N LEU A 261 -2.65 46.03 8.29
CA LEU A 261 -3.28 46.63 9.47
C LEU A 261 -4.66 46.14 9.97
N ASP A 262 -4.66 45.74 11.23
CA ASP A 262 -5.78 45.92 12.17
C ASP A 262 -6.20 47.40 12.23
N GLU A 263 -7.50 47.65 12.29
CA GLU A 263 -8.01 48.87 12.91
C GLU A 263 -9.11 48.55 13.94
N ALA A 264 -8.86 49.07 15.15
CA ALA A 264 -9.77 49.67 16.14
C ALA A 264 -11.05 48.94 16.58
#